data_AF-A0A8C4TRC0-F1
#
_entry.id   AF-A0A8C4TRC0-F1
#
_cell.length_a   1.000
_cell.length_b   1.000
_cell.length_c   1.000
_cell.angle_alpha   90.00
_cell.angle_beta   90.00
_cell.angle_gamma   90.00
#
_symmetry.space_group_name_H-M   'P 1'
#
loop_
_entity.id
_entity.type
_entity.pdbx_description
1 polymer ?
#
loop_
_entity_poly.entity_id
_entity_poly.type
_entity_poly.pdbx_seq_one_letter_code
_entity_poly.pdbx_strand_id
1 'polypeptide(L)'
;MNTVLSRANSLFAFSLSVMAALTFGCFITTAFKGRSVPVSIAVSRVTLSVTADCPGWLTFPWNAPGVEHVTPLQKCAAHETRKNVEDFTGPRERSDLGFVTFDITADLESVFDWNVKQLFLYLSAEYSTKNNALNQVVLWDKVMLRGDNPRLFLKDMQAKYLFFDDGNGLKGNRNVTLTLSWNVVPNAGLLPLVTGSGHVSVPFPDTYETTKSY
;
A
#
# COMPACT_ATOMS: atom_id res chain seq x y z
N MET A 1 -28.34 -58.62 -10.10
CA MET A 1 -26.89 -58.74 -10.41
C MET A 1 -26.17 -57.55 -9.82
N ASN A 2 -25.48 -57.73 -8.69
CA ASN A 2 -24.59 -56.70 -8.16
C ASN A 2 -23.26 -56.85 -8.89
N THR A 3 -23.12 -56.22 -10.06
CA THR A 3 -21.87 -56.26 -10.82
C THR A 3 -20.77 -55.59 -10.00
N VAL A 4 -19.53 -56.06 -10.15
CA VAL A 4 -18.35 -55.43 -9.51
C VAL A 4 -18.31 -53.94 -9.82
N LEU A 5 -18.76 -53.55 -11.02
CA LEU A 5 -18.90 -52.16 -11.46
C LEU A 5 -19.85 -51.32 -10.59
N SER A 6 -21.01 -51.88 -10.21
CA SER A 6 -22.00 -51.19 -9.36
C SER A 6 -21.46 -50.98 -7.93
N ARG A 7 -20.74 -51.96 -7.38
CA ARG A 7 -20.09 -51.83 -6.08
C ARG A 7 -18.95 -50.81 -6.11
N ALA A 8 -18.12 -50.82 -7.15
CA ALA A 8 -17.06 -49.84 -7.33
C ALA A 8 -17.61 -48.41 -7.48
N ASN A 9 -18.68 -48.22 -8.24
CA ASN A 9 -19.35 -46.92 -8.39
C ASN A 9 -19.90 -46.41 -7.04
N SER A 10 -20.47 -47.30 -6.22
CA SER A 10 -20.94 -46.93 -4.88
C SER A 10 -19.80 -46.51 -3.96
N LEU A 11 -18.69 -47.26 -3.93
CA LEU A 11 -17.51 -46.92 -3.11
C LEU A 11 -16.89 -45.58 -3.53
N PHE A 12 -16.82 -45.31 -4.83
CA PHE A 12 -16.35 -44.03 -5.35
C PHE A 12 -17.28 -42.87 -4.99
N ALA A 13 -18.60 -43.07 -5.10
CA ALA A 13 -19.57 -42.05 -4.71
C ALA A 13 -19.50 -41.75 -3.19
N PHE A 14 -19.30 -42.77 -2.35
CA PHE A 14 -19.11 -42.60 -0.91
C PHE A 14 -17.79 -41.91 -0.58
N SER A 15 -16.68 -42.25 -1.25
CA SER A 15 -15.41 -41.57 -1.01
C SER A 15 -15.46 -40.11 -1.45
N LEU A 16 -16.10 -39.81 -2.59
CA LEU A 16 -16.29 -38.45 -3.07
C LEU A 16 -17.15 -37.63 -2.10
N SER A 17 -18.25 -38.19 -1.58
CA SER A 17 -19.12 -37.48 -0.64
C SER A 17 -18.45 -37.22 0.71
N VAL A 18 -17.68 -38.17 1.24
CA VAL A 18 -16.91 -37.98 2.48
C VAL A 18 -15.84 -36.90 2.30
N MET A 19 -15.08 -36.94 1.20
CA MET A 19 -14.08 -35.90 0.90
C MET A 19 -14.72 -34.53 0.68
N ALA A 20 -15.88 -34.46 0.03
CA ALA A 20 -16.62 -33.21 -0.13
C ALA A 20 -17.09 -32.66 1.22
N ALA A 21 -17.62 -33.50 2.11
CA ALA A 21 -18.05 -33.07 3.44
C ALA A 21 -16.86 -32.60 4.31
N LEU A 22 -15.72 -33.30 4.26
CA LEU A 22 -14.51 -32.90 4.99
C LEU A 22 -13.93 -31.59 4.45
N THR A 23 -13.83 -31.44 3.13
CA THR A 23 -13.31 -30.20 2.53
C THR A 23 -14.22 -29.01 2.81
N PHE A 24 -15.54 -29.21 2.77
CA PHE A 24 -16.52 -28.19 3.16
C PHE A 24 -16.42 -27.83 4.65
N GLY A 25 -16.25 -28.83 5.52
CA GLY A 25 -16.01 -28.61 6.94
C GLY A 25 -14.75 -27.78 7.20
N CYS A 26 -13.63 -28.14 6.57
CA CYS A 26 -12.38 -27.37 6.64
C CYS A 26 -12.59 -25.93 6.14
N PHE A 27 -13.29 -25.75 5.01
CA PHE A 27 -13.60 -24.41 4.49
C PHE A 27 -14.35 -23.55 5.51
N ILE A 28 -15.44 -24.07 6.10
CA ILE A 28 -16.23 -23.35 7.11
C ILE A 28 -15.37 -22.91 8.29
N THR A 29 -14.49 -23.76 8.79
CA THR A 29 -13.61 -23.38 9.93
C THR A 29 -12.71 -22.18 9.62
N THR A 30 -12.35 -21.98 8.35
CA THR A 30 -11.51 -20.85 7.92
C THR A 30 -12.31 -19.61 7.50
N ALA A 31 -13.55 -19.79 7.04
CA ALA A 31 -14.38 -18.71 6.55
C ALA A 31 -14.76 -17.71 7.67
N PHE A 32 -14.93 -18.19 8.90
CA PHE A 32 -15.38 -17.36 10.03
C PHE A 32 -14.29 -17.04 11.06
N LYS A 33 -13.02 -17.33 10.76
CA LYS A 33 -11.91 -17.01 11.67
C LYS A 33 -11.63 -15.50 11.65
N GLY A 34 -11.69 -14.85 12.82
CA GLY A 34 -11.25 -13.47 12.99
C GLY A 34 -9.74 -13.36 12.77
N ARG A 35 -9.31 -12.48 11.85
CA ARG A 35 -7.91 -12.31 11.42
C ARG A 35 -7.35 -10.93 11.76
N SER A 36 -7.90 -10.30 12.79
CA SER A 36 -7.45 -9.00 13.29
C SER A 36 -6.33 -9.19 14.31
N VAL A 37 -5.26 -8.42 14.15
CA VAL A 37 -4.07 -8.45 15.01
C VAL A 37 -3.75 -7.02 15.44
N PRO A 38 -3.31 -6.79 16.68
CA PRO A 38 -2.84 -5.49 17.11
C PRO A 38 -1.58 -5.08 16.33
N VAL A 39 -1.61 -3.87 15.76
CA VAL A 39 -0.47 -3.29 15.03
C VAL A 39 0.05 -2.08 15.80
N SER A 40 1.37 -2.03 16.01
CA SER A 40 2.04 -0.85 16.54
C SER A 40 2.70 -0.09 15.39
N ILE A 41 2.24 1.14 15.15
CA ILE A 41 2.80 2.04 14.14
C ILE A 41 3.41 3.24 14.87
N ALA A 42 4.67 3.54 14.57
CA ALA A 42 5.33 4.74 15.03
C ALA A 42 5.80 5.56 13.82
N VAL A 43 5.76 6.88 13.93
CA VAL A 43 6.19 7.78 12.86
C VAL A 43 7.42 8.53 13.33
N SER A 44 8.51 8.35 12.60
CA SER A 44 9.83 8.86 12.96
C SER A 44 10.06 10.26 12.41
N ARG A 45 9.61 10.51 11.18
CA ARG A 45 9.77 11.80 10.50
C ARG A 45 8.65 12.06 9.51
N VAL A 46 8.17 13.30 9.49
CA VAL A 46 7.23 13.82 8.49
C VAL A 46 7.82 15.08 7.89
N THR A 47 7.95 15.13 6.58
CA THR A 47 8.38 16.34 5.87
C THR A 47 7.42 16.67 4.74
N LEU A 48 7.25 17.96 4.49
CA LEU A 48 6.37 18.47 3.45
C LEU A 48 7.19 19.27 2.44
N SER A 49 6.85 19.10 1.17
CA SER A 49 7.36 19.91 0.09
C SER A 49 6.21 20.31 -0.81
N VAL A 50 6.48 21.29 -1.66
CA VAL A 50 5.64 21.60 -2.80
C VAL A 50 6.34 21.05 -4.05
N THR A 51 5.60 20.66 -5.08
CA THR A 51 6.20 20.41 -6.39
C THR A 51 6.85 21.72 -6.86
N ALA A 52 8.13 21.66 -7.21
CA ALA A 52 8.84 22.84 -7.70
C ALA A 52 8.46 23.09 -9.15
N ASP A 53 8.35 24.36 -9.53
CA ASP A 53 8.37 24.77 -10.94
C ASP A 53 9.61 24.14 -11.59
N CYS A 54 9.44 23.07 -12.36
CA CYS A 54 10.30 22.88 -13.52
C CYS A 54 9.88 24.02 -14.45
N PRO A 55 10.72 25.03 -14.73
CA PRO A 55 10.40 26.00 -15.75
C PRO A 55 10.31 25.25 -17.09
N GLY A 56 9.10 24.81 -17.42
CA GLY A 56 8.67 24.70 -18.80
C GLY A 56 8.98 26.05 -19.45
N TRP A 57 9.50 26.00 -20.67
CA TRP A 57 9.99 27.14 -21.45
C TRP A 57 11.44 27.59 -21.14
N LEU A 58 12.41 26.70 -21.37
CA LEU A 58 13.47 27.12 -22.29
C LEU A 58 12.88 27.05 -23.69
N THR A 59 12.52 28.20 -24.23
CA THR A 59 12.23 28.36 -25.65
C THR A 59 13.39 27.77 -26.44
N PHE A 60 13.19 26.63 -27.10
CA PHE A 60 14.10 26.17 -28.13
C PHE A 60 14.16 27.26 -29.20
N PRO A 61 15.33 27.86 -29.51
CA PRO A 61 15.46 28.57 -30.77
C PRO A 61 15.30 27.51 -31.86
N TRP A 62 14.21 27.63 -32.61
CA TRP A 62 13.95 26.79 -33.77
C TRP A 62 15.12 26.88 -34.77
N ASN A 63 15.45 25.74 -35.38
CA ASN A 63 16.42 25.48 -36.46
C ASN A 63 17.89 25.19 -36.11
N ALA A 64 18.20 23.89 -35.99
CA ALA A 64 19.37 23.29 -36.63
C ALA A 64 19.01 21.83 -37.04
N PRO A 65 19.16 21.44 -38.32
CA PRO A 65 18.87 20.08 -38.76
C PRO A 65 20.04 19.15 -38.42
N GLY A 66 19.75 17.98 -37.82
CA GLY A 66 20.66 16.83 -37.86
C GLY A 66 21.49 16.53 -36.61
N VAL A 67 20.88 16.51 -35.41
CA VAL A 67 21.52 15.89 -34.23
C VAL A 67 20.53 15.00 -33.49
N GLU A 68 20.71 13.69 -33.65
CA GLU A 68 20.02 12.65 -32.90
C GLU A 68 20.71 12.48 -31.54
N HIS A 69 20.34 13.31 -30.57
CA HIS A 69 20.79 13.14 -29.17
C HIS A 69 19.61 13.28 -28.22
N VAL A 70 19.04 12.14 -27.85
CA VAL A 70 18.17 12.01 -26.68
C VAL A 70 19.04 12.30 -25.45
N THR A 71 18.89 13.48 -24.85
CA THR A 71 19.55 13.83 -23.58
C THR A 71 18.59 13.55 -22.41
N PRO A 72 19.10 13.08 -21.27
CA PRO A 72 18.28 12.59 -20.17
C PRO A 72 17.60 13.75 -19.44
N LEU A 73 16.37 13.51 -19.01
CA LEU A 73 15.55 14.37 -18.14
C LEU A 73 16.41 15.12 -17.11
N GLN A 74 16.44 16.44 -17.24
CA GLN A 74 17.10 17.38 -16.35
C GLN A 74 16.56 17.18 -14.92
N LYS A 75 17.40 16.65 -14.03
CA LYS A 75 17.18 16.54 -12.58
C LYS A 75 17.01 17.95 -11.98
N CYS A 76 15.84 18.25 -11.42
CA CYS A 76 15.75 19.25 -10.37
C CYS A 76 16.33 18.65 -9.09
N ALA A 77 17.54 19.06 -8.73
CA ALA A 77 18.25 18.57 -7.58
C ALA A 77 17.55 18.98 -6.28
N ALA A 78 17.09 18.00 -5.51
CA ALA A 78 16.66 18.16 -4.13
C ALA A 78 16.90 16.84 -3.38
N HIS A 79 18.11 16.63 -2.87
CA HIS A 79 18.52 15.50 -2.02
C HIS A 79 18.45 14.10 -2.70
N GLU A 80 19.52 13.33 -2.61
CA GLU A 80 19.80 12.04 -3.30
C GLU A 80 18.72 10.94 -3.19
N THR A 81 17.64 11.13 -2.42
CA THR A 81 16.52 10.19 -2.26
C THR A 81 15.20 10.66 -2.88
N ARG A 82 15.13 11.88 -3.42
CA ARG A 82 13.88 12.43 -3.95
C ARG A 82 13.70 12.03 -5.41
N LYS A 83 12.82 11.05 -5.66
CA LYS A 83 12.38 10.73 -7.02
C LYS A 83 11.85 12.02 -7.65
N ASN A 84 12.35 12.38 -8.84
CA ASN A 84 11.86 13.54 -9.58
C ASN A 84 10.37 13.29 -9.88
N VAL A 85 9.48 14.11 -9.31
CA VAL A 85 8.03 13.96 -9.47
C VAL A 85 7.61 14.92 -10.57
N GLU A 86 7.03 14.40 -11.65
CA GLU A 86 6.40 15.24 -12.66
C GLU A 86 5.15 15.87 -12.06
N ASP A 87 5.05 17.20 -12.12
CA ASP A 87 3.84 17.91 -11.72
C ASP A 87 2.83 17.77 -12.86
N PHE A 88 1.78 16.98 -12.63
CA PHE A 88 0.68 16.84 -13.60
C PHE A 88 -0.40 17.93 -13.42
N THR A 89 -0.25 18.81 -12.43
CA THR A 89 -1.15 19.93 -12.21
C THR A 89 -0.91 21.06 -13.22
N GLY A 90 -1.96 21.83 -13.48
CA GLY A 90 -1.88 22.96 -14.40
C GLY A 90 -0.92 24.05 -13.89
N PRO A 91 -0.46 24.96 -14.77
CA PRO A 91 0.59 25.95 -14.49
C PRO A 91 0.33 26.95 -13.33
N ARG A 92 -0.76 26.81 -12.58
CA ARG A 92 -1.18 27.71 -11.50
C ARG A 92 -1.57 27.00 -10.20
N GLU A 93 -1.62 25.68 -10.17
CA GLU A 93 -1.96 24.91 -8.97
C GLU A 93 -0.75 24.09 -8.53
N ARG A 94 -0.27 24.42 -7.33
CA ARG A 94 0.83 23.73 -6.68
C ARG A 94 0.28 22.64 -5.78
N SER A 95 0.84 21.45 -5.91
CA SER A 95 0.43 20.26 -5.16
C SER A 95 1.36 20.03 -3.97
N ASP A 96 0.78 19.56 -2.86
CA ASP A 96 1.56 19.17 -1.69
C ASP A 96 2.16 17.77 -1.89
N LEU A 97 3.44 17.65 -1.54
CA LEU A 97 4.20 16.41 -1.50
C LEU A 97 4.59 16.10 -0.06
N GLY A 98 4.01 15.04 0.49
CA GLY A 98 4.35 14.50 1.80
C GLY A 98 5.39 13.38 1.71
N PHE A 99 6.36 13.43 2.61
CA PHE A 99 7.26 12.32 2.88
C PHE A 99 7.07 11.89 4.32
N VAL A 100 6.74 10.61 4.50
CA VAL A 100 6.52 10.01 5.81
C VAL A 100 7.50 8.85 5.97
N THR A 101 8.20 8.86 7.10
CA THR A 101 9.08 7.78 7.54
C THR A 101 8.47 7.15 8.77
N PHE A 102 8.25 5.83 8.73
CA PHE A 102 7.50 5.10 9.73
C PHE A 102 8.17 3.79 10.12
N ASP A 103 7.83 3.34 11.32
CA ASP A 103 8.21 2.07 11.90
C ASP A 103 6.93 1.25 12.13
N ILE A 104 6.92 0.00 11.70
CA ILE A 104 5.76 -0.90 11.86
C ILE A 104 6.22 -2.16 12.57
N THR A 105 5.50 -2.51 13.62
CA THR A 105 5.65 -3.78 14.32
C THR A 105 4.29 -4.49 14.41
N ALA A 106 4.20 -5.70 13.86
CA ALA A 106 3.00 -6.53 13.92
C ALA A 106 3.34 -8.03 13.93
N ASP A 107 2.59 -8.82 14.68
CA ASP A 107 2.74 -10.28 14.73
C ASP A 107 1.61 -10.98 13.97
N LEU A 108 1.85 -11.31 12.70
CA LEU A 108 0.85 -11.87 11.80
C LEU A 108 0.81 -13.40 11.85
N GLU A 109 1.51 -14.04 12.79
CA GLU A 109 1.60 -15.50 12.89
C GLU A 109 0.21 -16.13 13.02
N SER A 110 -0.66 -15.52 13.82
CA SER A 110 -2.04 -15.97 14.01
C SER A 110 -2.94 -15.84 12.77
N VAL A 111 -2.57 -14.99 11.81
CA VAL A 111 -3.31 -14.73 10.57
C VAL A 111 -3.05 -15.83 9.54
N PHE A 112 -1.83 -16.39 9.51
CA PHE A 112 -1.47 -17.49 8.62
C PHE A 112 -2.03 -18.82 9.13
N ASP A 113 -3.10 -19.31 8.51
CA ASP A 113 -3.65 -20.66 8.72
C ASP A 113 -3.34 -21.56 7.52
N TRP A 114 -3.85 -22.80 7.45
CA TRP A 114 -3.63 -23.74 6.32
C TRP A 114 -4.20 -23.27 4.97
N ASN A 115 -5.14 -22.32 4.97
CA ASN A 115 -5.78 -21.82 3.75
C ASN A 115 -5.15 -20.52 3.25
N VAL A 116 -4.46 -19.71 4.07
CA VAL A 116 -3.84 -18.45 3.61
C VAL A 116 -2.61 -18.66 2.70
N LYS A 117 -2.71 -18.34 1.41
CA LYS A 117 -1.55 -18.42 0.49
C LYS A 117 -0.56 -17.28 0.72
N GLN A 118 -1.11 -16.07 0.78
CA GLN A 118 -0.36 -14.83 0.90
C GLN A 118 -1.23 -13.75 1.55
N LEU A 119 -0.57 -12.76 2.15
CA LEU A 119 -1.17 -11.53 2.66
C LEU A 119 -0.68 -10.37 1.81
N PHE A 120 -1.61 -9.52 1.37
CA PHE A 120 -1.28 -8.24 0.73
C PHE A 120 -1.46 -7.13 1.73
N LEU A 121 -0.35 -6.66 2.32
CA LEU A 121 -0.35 -5.59 3.30
C LEU A 121 -0.20 -4.24 2.61
N TYR A 122 -0.90 -3.25 3.12
CA TYR A 122 -0.76 -1.88 2.66
C TYR A 122 -1.00 -0.89 3.81
N LEU A 123 -0.17 0.15 3.84
CA LEU A 123 -0.29 1.28 4.74
C LEU A 123 -1.02 2.40 4.00
N SER A 124 -2.17 2.80 4.52
CA SER A 124 -2.92 3.95 4.00
C SER A 124 -2.85 5.13 4.95
N ALA A 125 -2.75 6.33 4.40
CA ALA A 125 -2.97 7.59 5.09
C ALA A 125 -4.40 8.07 4.82
N GLU A 126 -5.13 8.36 5.88
CA GLU A 126 -6.47 8.93 5.86
C GLU A 126 -6.41 10.34 6.44
N TYR A 127 -6.92 11.32 5.69
CA TYR A 127 -6.92 12.71 6.10
C TYR A 127 -8.13 13.43 5.54
N SER A 128 -8.48 14.57 6.15
CA SER A 128 -9.61 15.39 5.73
C SER A 128 -9.10 16.72 5.20
N THR A 129 -9.72 17.24 4.15
CA THR A 129 -9.42 18.56 3.57
C THR A 129 -10.70 19.41 3.47
N LYS A 130 -10.56 20.69 3.13
CA LYS A 130 -11.73 21.59 2.97
C LYS A 130 -12.69 21.12 1.89
N ASN A 131 -12.18 20.46 0.85
CA ASN A 131 -12.95 20.02 -0.31
C ASN A 131 -13.50 18.60 -0.14
N ASN A 132 -12.82 17.75 0.64
CA ASN A 132 -13.17 16.34 0.80
C ASN A 132 -13.19 15.93 2.26
N ALA A 133 -14.28 15.30 2.69
CA ALA A 133 -14.45 14.81 4.05
C ALA A 133 -13.43 13.70 4.40
N LEU A 134 -13.09 12.84 3.45
CA LEU A 134 -12.15 11.73 3.61
C LEU A 134 -11.32 11.55 2.32
N ASN A 135 -10.02 11.72 2.44
CA ASN A 135 -9.03 11.34 1.42
C ASN A 135 -8.23 10.16 1.94
N GLN A 136 -8.04 9.13 1.11
CA GLN A 136 -7.29 7.93 1.44
C GLN A 136 -6.24 7.67 0.38
N VAL A 137 -4.96 7.60 0.79
CA VAL A 137 -3.82 7.37 -0.11
C VAL A 137 -2.98 6.21 0.43
N VAL A 138 -2.59 5.29 -0.44
CA VAL A 138 -1.69 4.18 -0.07
C VAL A 138 -0.25 4.64 -0.17
N LEU A 139 0.48 4.59 0.95
CA LEU A 139 1.87 5.03 1.04
C LEU A 139 2.86 3.89 0.79
N TRP A 140 2.51 2.68 1.19
CA TRP A 140 3.39 1.52 1.15
C TRP A 140 2.60 0.23 1.06
N ASP A 141 3.18 -0.77 0.40
CA ASP A 141 2.63 -2.12 0.29
C ASP A 141 3.73 -3.18 0.40
N LYS A 142 3.35 -4.36 0.90
CA LYS A 142 4.19 -5.55 0.89
C LYS A 142 3.34 -6.80 0.78
N VAL A 143 3.79 -7.72 -0.07
CA VAL A 143 3.25 -9.07 -0.12
C VAL A 143 4.05 -9.94 0.85
N MET A 144 3.35 -10.64 1.75
CA MET A 144 3.94 -11.67 2.61
C MET A 144 3.41 -13.03 2.20
N LEU A 145 4.31 -13.96 1.91
CA LEU A 145 3.97 -15.32 1.49
C LEU A 145 3.92 -16.25 2.70
N ARG A 146 3.16 -17.34 2.59
CA ARG A 146 3.25 -18.44 3.56
C ARG A 146 4.67 -19.01 3.56
N GLY A 147 5.28 -19.06 4.74
CA GLY A 147 6.66 -19.53 4.94
C GLY A 147 7.66 -18.41 5.15
N ASP A 148 7.28 -17.16 4.85
CA ASP A 148 8.04 -16.00 5.28
C ASP A 148 7.94 -15.83 6.81
N ASN A 149 8.83 -15.01 7.38
CA ASN A 149 8.74 -14.65 8.78
C ASN A 149 7.40 -13.92 9.05
N PRO A 150 6.50 -14.48 9.88
CA PRO A 150 5.20 -13.88 10.12
C PRO A 150 5.26 -12.61 10.97
N ARG A 151 6.38 -12.34 11.63
CA ARG A 151 6.59 -11.14 12.42
C ARG A 151 7.11 -10.02 11.53
N LEU A 152 6.29 -9.01 11.34
CA LEU A 152 6.63 -7.81 10.61
C LEU A 152 7.37 -6.85 11.55
N PHE A 153 8.67 -6.67 11.33
CA PHE A 153 9.48 -5.67 12.02
C PHE A 153 10.15 -4.79 10.97
N LEU A 154 9.65 -3.56 10.85
CA LEU A 154 10.12 -2.56 9.90
C LEU A 154 10.54 -1.31 10.67
N LYS A 155 11.73 -0.81 10.37
CA LYS A 155 12.31 0.38 11.01
C LYS A 155 12.84 1.33 9.95
N ASP A 156 12.60 2.62 10.16
CA ASP A 156 13.02 3.73 9.30
C ASP A 156 12.60 3.54 7.84
N MET A 157 11.38 3.01 7.64
CA MET A 157 10.86 2.75 6.29
C MET A 157 10.29 4.03 5.70
N GLN A 158 10.69 4.34 4.48
CA GLN A 158 10.14 5.43 3.69
C GLN A 158 8.93 4.96 2.88
N ALA A 159 7.99 5.87 2.63
CA ALA A 159 6.87 5.63 1.73
C ALA A 159 7.36 5.22 0.32
N LYS A 160 6.76 4.17 -0.24
CA LYS A 160 7.08 3.67 -1.59
C LYS A 160 6.40 4.51 -2.66
N TYR A 161 5.16 4.88 -2.38
CA TYR A 161 4.35 5.76 -3.21
C TYR A 161 4.41 7.18 -2.67
N LEU A 162 4.34 8.14 -3.58
CA LEU A 162 4.38 9.55 -3.25
C LEU A 162 3.06 9.93 -2.57
N PHE A 163 3.15 10.65 -1.45
CA PHE A 163 1.98 11.22 -0.83
C PHE A 163 1.68 12.57 -1.52
N PHE A 164 0.89 12.49 -2.59
CA PHE A 164 0.50 13.64 -3.40
C PHE A 164 -0.93 14.08 -3.04
N ASP A 165 -1.13 15.38 -2.85
CA ASP A 165 -2.45 16.01 -2.71
C ASP A 165 -2.59 17.10 -3.76
N ASP A 166 -3.71 17.10 -4.50
CA ASP A 166 -3.99 18.03 -5.62
C ASP A 166 -4.09 19.51 -5.16
N GLY A 167 -3.94 19.80 -3.87
CA GLY A 167 -3.87 21.15 -3.34
C GLY A 167 -2.97 21.28 -2.12
N ASN A 168 -3.19 22.33 -1.33
CA ASN A 168 -2.43 22.62 -0.11
C ASN A 168 -3.07 21.99 1.15
N GLY A 169 -3.65 20.80 1.02
CA GLY A 169 -4.47 20.15 2.04
C GLY A 169 -3.69 19.39 3.12
N LEU A 170 -2.39 19.14 2.89
CA LEU A 170 -1.53 18.43 3.82
C LEU A 170 -0.85 19.38 4.81
N LYS A 171 -0.57 20.61 4.39
CA LYS A 171 0.02 21.64 5.24
C LYS A 171 -0.85 21.94 6.46
N GLY A 172 -0.25 21.81 7.65
CA GLY A 172 -0.92 22.09 8.93
C GLY A 172 -2.09 21.13 9.26
N ASN A 173 -2.17 19.99 8.58
CA ASN A 173 -3.21 19.01 8.86
C ASN A 173 -2.85 18.22 10.14
N ARG A 174 -3.67 18.38 11.19
CA ARG A 174 -3.39 17.78 12.50
C ARG A 174 -3.82 16.32 12.62
N ASN A 175 -4.69 15.85 11.72
CA ASN A 175 -5.40 14.59 11.85
C ASN A 175 -5.11 13.67 10.65
N VAL A 176 -3.83 13.43 10.34
CA VAL A 176 -3.46 12.44 9.32
C VAL A 176 -3.31 11.08 10.00
N THR A 177 -4.23 10.17 9.72
CA THR A 177 -4.28 8.85 10.36
C THR A 177 -3.67 7.81 9.45
N LEU A 178 -2.62 7.15 9.92
CA LEU A 178 -1.99 6.03 9.25
C LEU A 178 -2.62 4.73 9.76
N THR A 179 -3.13 3.92 8.85
CA THR A 179 -3.78 2.64 9.15
C THR A 179 -3.11 1.53 8.34
N LEU A 180 -2.71 0.45 9.01
CA LEU A 180 -2.20 -0.75 8.34
C LEU A 180 -3.36 -1.73 8.11
N SER A 181 -3.60 -2.08 6.85
CA SER A 181 -4.63 -3.03 6.44
C SER A 181 -4.04 -4.16 5.61
N TRP A 182 -4.74 -5.29 5.52
CA TRP A 182 -4.30 -6.39 4.67
C TRP A 182 -5.44 -7.17 4.02
N ASN A 183 -5.23 -7.56 2.77
CA ASN A 183 -6.08 -8.52 2.09
C ASN A 183 -5.56 -9.94 2.31
N VAL A 184 -6.44 -10.83 2.74
CA VAL A 184 -6.11 -12.25 2.91
C VAL A 184 -6.41 -12.97 1.60
N VAL A 185 -5.39 -13.54 0.98
CA VAL A 185 -5.54 -14.33 -0.25
C VAL A 185 -5.50 -15.81 0.11
N PRO A 186 -6.64 -16.54 0.09
CA PRO A 186 -6.64 -17.96 0.38
C PRO A 186 -6.16 -18.79 -0.82
N ASN A 187 -5.82 -20.04 -0.57
CA ASN A 187 -5.58 -21.06 -1.58
C ASN A 187 -6.90 -21.41 -2.30
N ALA A 188 -8.00 -21.46 -1.56
CA ALA A 188 -9.35 -21.60 -2.10
C ALA A 188 -10.37 -20.85 -1.23
N GLY A 189 -11.28 -20.10 -1.85
CA GLY A 189 -12.35 -19.39 -1.17
C GLY A 189 -12.56 -17.94 -1.59
N LEU A 190 -13.25 -17.19 -0.74
CA LEU A 190 -13.51 -15.76 -0.88
C LEU A 190 -12.25 -14.94 -0.54
N LEU A 191 -12.18 -13.71 -1.05
CA LEU A 191 -11.11 -12.75 -0.74
C LEU A 191 -11.63 -11.73 0.29
N PRO A 192 -11.53 -12.01 1.61
CA PRO A 192 -11.94 -11.05 2.61
C PRO A 192 -10.90 -9.93 2.73
N LEU A 193 -11.39 -8.69 2.69
CA LEU A 193 -10.63 -7.53 3.16
C LEU A 193 -10.65 -7.51 4.68
N VAL A 194 -9.49 -7.60 5.32
CA VAL A 194 -9.35 -7.59 6.77
C VAL A 194 -8.52 -6.39 7.18
N THR A 195 -9.12 -5.49 7.94
CA THR A 195 -8.42 -4.33 8.49
C THR A 195 -7.66 -4.75 9.76
N GLY A 196 -6.37 -4.41 9.82
CA GLY A 196 -5.57 -4.56 11.03
C GLY A 196 -6.05 -3.60 12.10
N SER A 197 -6.07 -4.04 13.36
CA SER A 197 -6.47 -3.17 14.46
C SER A 197 -5.25 -2.38 14.94
N GLY A 198 -4.94 -1.28 14.24
CA GLY A 198 -3.91 -0.34 14.64
C GLY A 198 -3.90 0.88 13.72
N HIS A 199 -4.10 2.05 14.31
CA HIS A 199 -4.02 3.34 13.63
C HIS A 199 -3.19 4.30 14.48
N VAL A 200 -2.46 5.20 13.83
CA VAL A 200 -1.77 6.30 14.49
C VAL A 200 -2.09 7.60 13.78
N SER A 201 -2.58 8.59 14.51
CA SER A 201 -2.81 9.92 13.97
C SER A 201 -1.58 10.79 14.23
N VAL A 202 -1.04 11.38 13.18
CA VAL A 202 0.11 12.26 13.24
C VAL A 202 -0.22 13.64 12.67
N PRO A 203 0.23 14.70 13.34
CA PRO A 203 0.12 16.04 12.80
C PRO A 203 1.21 16.28 11.75
N PHE A 204 0.81 16.87 10.63
CA PHE A 204 1.72 17.35 9.60
C PHE A 204 2.22 18.77 9.93
N PRO A 205 3.44 19.13 9.49
CA PRO A 205 4.03 20.43 9.81
C PRO A 205 3.27 21.58 9.14
N ASP A 206 3.29 22.74 9.80
CA ASP A 206 2.70 23.98 9.28
C ASP A 206 3.56 24.66 8.20
N THR A 207 4.78 24.18 7.99
CA THR A 207 5.77 24.77 7.07
C THR A 207 6.31 23.73 6.11
N TYR A 208 6.51 24.13 4.85
CA TYR A 208 7.23 23.32 3.87
C TYR A 208 8.73 23.34 4.18
N GLU A 209 9.39 22.21 3.97
CA GLU A 209 10.84 22.17 3.89
C GLU A 209 11.28 22.91 2.63
N THR A 210 11.82 24.10 2.82
CA THR A 210 12.52 24.81 1.75
C THR A 210 13.82 24.08 1.46
N THR A 211 14.00 23.58 0.24
CA THR A 211 15.32 23.19 -0.25
C THR A 211 16.23 24.40 -0.11
N LYS A 212 17.25 24.32 0.76
CA LYS A 212 18.31 25.32 0.80
C LYS A 212 19.01 25.29 -0.56
N SER A 213 18.73 26.27 -1.39
CA SER A 213 19.56 26.62 -2.55
C SER A 213 20.89 27.12 -1.97
N TYR A 214 21.93 26.28 -2.02
CA TYR A 214 23.31 26.72 -1.85
C TYR A 214 23.87 27.16 -3.19
#